data_AF-A0A0U0WA81-F1
#
_entry.id   AF-A0A0U0WA81-F1
#
_cell.length_a   1.000
_cell.length_b   1.000
_cell.length_c   1.000
_cell.angle_alpha   90.00
_cell.angle_beta   90.00
_cell.angle_gamma   90.00
#
_symmetry.space_group_name_H-M   'P 1'
#
loop_
_entity.id
_entity.type
_entity.pdbx_description
1 polymer ?
#
loop_
_entity_poly.entity_id
_entity_poly.type
_entity_poly.pdbx_seq_one_letter_code
_entity_poly.pdbx_strand_id
1 'polypeptide(L)'
;MSFMTLPPEINSLLMFSGAGSAPLLEAANAWEGLASELGSAASSFGSVTSGLAGQAWQGPAAQAMTAAATPYTEWLSQAAAQAAGAAGQARAVVSAFEAAQAATIQPLFVELNRNSLVQMVLSNWFGFNAPAIAQLESDYEEMWAQDVAAMSAYHAGASAAAAQLAPAQALQDLLAGLPNIGIGNKGGTGNIGNGNTGGQNVGNGNTGSGNFGGGNVGNNNTGNGNTGSGNIGGGNIGSGNIGFGNSGVSASPLNPKPGYGNVGVGNTGNNNSGFGNTGNGNLGGGNVGSGNIGGGNRGVNNIGFGLTGSNEIGVGNTYYNATTGQFSVGGLNSGSGNIGFGNAGTNNIGFFNSGSGNVGIFDSAGGGSLNGEMSGFFNTGAVGTSIPGLAGQVSGLANTGQAISGVFGIANLLSQL
;
A
#
# COMPACT_ATOMS: atom_id res chain seq x y z
N MET A 1 14.87 -5.77 -22.09
CA MET A 1 15.37 -4.38 -22.00
C MET A 1 14.90 -3.63 -23.22
N SER A 2 14.12 -2.57 -23.02
CA SER A 2 13.35 -1.91 -24.08
C SER A 2 14.05 -0.67 -24.65
N PHE A 3 15.15 -0.19 -24.06
CA PHE A 3 15.79 1.09 -24.42
C PHE A 3 16.39 1.12 -25.82
N MET A 4 16.72 -0.04 -26.39
CA MET A 4 17.20 -0.18 -27.77
C MET A 4 16.13 0.17 -28.81
N THR A 5 14.86 0.24 -28.43
CA THR A 5 13.76 0.60 -29.35
C THR A 5 13.09 1.91 -28.97
N LEU A 6 13.57 2.59 -27.92
CA LEU A 6 13.04 3.88 -27.50
C LEU A 6 13.73 5.00 -28.29
N PRO A 7 13.00 6.07 -28.64
CA PRO A 7 13.60 7.24 -29.27
C PRO A 7 14.46 8.03 -28.26
N PRO A 8 15.38 8.88 -28.74
CA PRO A 8 16.30 9.64 -27.88
C PRO A 8 15.56 10.53 -26.87
N GLU A 9 14.39 11.10 -27.18
CA GLU A 9 13.59 11.90 -26.25
C GLU A 9 13.29 11.13 -24.95
N ILE A 10 12.97 9.84 -25.08
CA ILE A 10 12.60 9.01 -23.94
C ILE A 10 13.84 8.52 -23.18
N ASN A 11 14.87 8.05 -23.88
CA ASN A 11 16.10 7.60 -23.22
C ASN A 11 16.78 8.76 -22.46
N SER A 12 16.91 9.92 -23.11
CA SER A 12 17.40 11.14 -22.49
C SER A 12 16.55 11.56 -21.27
N LEU A 13 15.22 11.67 -21.42
CA LEU A 13 14.35 12.10 -20.32
C LEU A 13 14.42 11.15 -19.12
N LEU A 14 14.47 9.84 -19.35
CA LEU A 14 14.58 8.84 -18.27
C LEU A 14 15.91 8.95 -17.52
N MET A 15 17.02 9.27 -18.21
CA MET A 15 18.34 9.42 -17.59
C MET A 15 18.47 10.71 -16.75
N PHE A 16 17.84 11.81 -17.19
CA PHE A 16 17.92 13.10 -16.50
C PHE A 16 16.79 13.36 -15.49
N SER A 17 15.80 12.47 -15.40
CA SER A 17 14.75 12.53 -14.39
C SER A 17 15.08 11.68 -13.16
N GLY A 18 14.44 11.99 -12.03
CA GLY A 18 14.58 11.22 -10.79
C GLY A 18 15.52 11.84 -9.75
N ALA A 19 15.78 11.10 -8.67
CA ALA A 19 16.50 11.58 -7.49
C ALA A 19 18.04 11.59 -7.64
N GLY A 20 18.57 11.12 -8.78
CA GLY A 20 20.01 11.02 -9.03
C GLY A 20 20.72 9.95 -8.19
N SER A 21 22.04 10.07 -8.07
CA SER A 21 22.90 9.09 -7.37
C SER A 21 22.89 9.20 -5.84
N ALA A 22 22.41 10.32 -5.28
CA ALA A 22 22.54 10.62 -3.86
C ALA A 22 21.93 9.56 -2.91
N PRO A 23 20.71 9.03 -3.14
CA PRO A 23 20.14 8.01 -2.25
C PRO A 23 20.96 6.71 -2.22
N LEU A 24 21.53 6.32 -3.37
CA LEU A 24 22.35 5.11 -3.45
C LEU A 24 23.73 5.31 -2.81
N LEU A 25 24.28 6.52 -2.90
CA LEU A 25 25.51 6.88 -2.20
C LEU A 25 25.33 6.90 -0.68
N GLU A 26 24.18 7.39 -0.19
CA GLU A 26 23.82 7.33 1.22
C GLU A 26 23.71 5.88 1.70
N ALA A 27 23.04 5.01 0.93
CA ALA A 27 22.98 3.58 1.21
C ALA A 27 24.38 2.93 1.24
N ALA A 28 25.26 3.29 0.31
CA ALA A 28 26.65 2.80 0.31
C ALA A 28 27.40 3.19 1.59
N ASN A 29 27.23 4.43 2.06
CA ASN A 29 27.84 4.88 3.31
C ASN A 29 27.26 4.18 4.54
N ALA A 30 25.96 3.88 4.56
CA ALA A 30 25.35 3.10 5.62
C ALA A 30 25.90 1.67 5.68
N TRP A 31 26.09 1.01 4.53
CA TRP A 31 26.73 -0.31 4.44
C TRP A 31 28.19 -0.29 4.89
N GLU A 32 28.95 0.75 4.54
CA GLU A 32 30.32 0.94 5.02
C GLU A 32 30.37 1.11 6.55
N GLY A 33 29.46 1.93 7.11
CA GLY A 33 29.32 2.09 8.55
C GLY A 33 29.04 0.76 9.25
N LEU A 34 28.11 -0.04 8.71
CA LEU A 34 27.82 -1.37 9.22
C LEU A 34 29.05 -2.30 9.16
N ALA A 35 29.82 -2.27 8.06
CA ALA A 35 31.04 -3.06 7.93
C ALA A 35 32.08 -2.71 9.01
N SER A 36 32.26 -1.41 9.28
CA SER A 36 33.16 -0.91 10.33
C SER A 36 32.75 -1.39 11.73
N GLU A 37 31.46 -1.29 12.06
CA GLU A 37 30.93 -1.75 13.36
C GLU A 37 31.08 -3.27 13.53
N LEU A 38 30.76 -4.06 12.49
CA LEU A 38 30.92 -5.51 12.51
C LEU A 38 32.40 -5.92 12.64
N GLY A 39 33.31 -5.25 11.94
CA GLY A 39 34.74 -5.50 12.04
C GLY A 39 35.31 -5.14 13.42
N SER A 40 34.83 -4.03 14.00
CA SER A 40 35.18 -3.63 15.38
C SER A 40 34.66 -4.64 16.40
N ALA A 41 33.43 -5.12 16.23
CA ALA A 41 32.83 -6.17 17.06
C ALA A 41 33.62 -7.48 16.98
N ALA A 42 34.03 -7.90 15.77
CA ALA A 42 34.87 -9.08 15.56
C ALA A 42 36.21 -8.96 16.30
N SER A 43 36.88 -7.80 16.16
CA SER A 43 38.17 -7.52 16.79
C SER A 43 38.07 -7.54 18.31
N SER A 44 37.04 -6.87 18.86
CA SER A 44 36.77 -6.83 20.30
C SER A 44 36.46 -8.21 20.86
N PHE A 45 35.54 -8.95 20.23
CA PHE A 45 35.15 -10.29 20.68
C PHE A 45 36.34 -11.28 20.61
N GLY A 46 37.13 -11.22 19.54
CA GLY A 46 38.37 -11.98 19.41
C GLY A 46 39.37 -11.65 20.53
N SER A 47 39.61 -10.36 20.79
CA SER A 47 40.54 -9.91 21.84
C SER A 47 40.12 -10.38 23.24
N VAL A 48 38.83 -10.29 23.58
CA VAL A 48 38.31 -10.75 24.88
C VAL A 48 38.48 -12.26 25.02
N THR A 49 38.14 -13.01 23.97
CA THR A 49 38.27 -14.48 23.97
C THR A 49 39.73 -14.91 24.11
N SER A 50 40.64 -14.30 23.35
CA SER A 50 42.08 -14.60 23.44
C SER A 50 42.67 -14.18 24.79
N GLY A 51 42.24 -13.02 25.32
CA GLY A 51 42.66 -12.54 26.63
C GLY A 51 42.24 -13.50 27.74
N LEU A 52 40.99 -13.99 27.71
CA LEU A 52 40.48 -14.91 28.71
C LEU A 52 41.19 -16.28 28.65
N ALA A 53 41.39 -16.83 27.45
CA ALA A 53 42.05 -18.12 27.25
C ALA A 53 43.56 -18.08 27.48
N GLY A 54 44.20 -16.92 27.31
CA GLY A 54 45.65 -16.74 27.45
C GLY A 54 46.14 -16.46 28.87
N GLN A 55 45.24 -16.33 29.85
CA GLN A 55 45.58 -15.97 31.24
C GLN A 55 45.55 -17.20 32.16
N ALA A 56 45.19 -17.03 33.44
CA ALA A 56 45.22 -18.09 34.45
C ALA A 56 44.18 -19.20 34.24
N TRP A 57 43.14 -18.97 33.42
CA TRP A 57 42.11 -19.97 33.13
C TRP A 57 42.50 -20.87 31.96
N GLN A 58 43.17 -21.98 32.28
CA GLN A 58 43.63 -22.96 31.30
C GLN A 58 43.03 -24.34 31.58
N GLY A 59 42.90 -25.16 30.53
CA GLY A 59 42.40 -26.54 30.60
C GLY A 59 41.23 -26.82 29.67
N PRO A 60 40.61 -28.02 29.76
CA PRO A 60 39.58 -28.47 28.82
C PRO A 60 38.37 -27.53 28.70
N ALA A 61 37.98 -26.89 29.81
CA ALA A 61 36.86 -25.94 29.81
C ALA A 61 37.18 -24.65 29.01
N ALA A 62 38.38 -24.10 29.19
CA ALA A 62 38.84 -22.92 28.44
C ALA A 62 38.98 -23.23 26.93
N GLN A 63 39.47 -24.44 26.59
CA GLN A 63 39.55 -24.92 25.22
C GLN A 63 38.16 -25.07 24.59
N ALA A 64 37.20 -25.66 25.31
CA ALA A 64 35.83 -25.82 24.82
C ALA A 64 35.15 -24.45 24.60
N MET A 65 35.36 -23.49 25.50
CA MET A 65 34.84 -22.13 25.34
C MET A 65 35.47 -21.41 24.14
N THR A 66 36.78 -21.50 23.95
CA THR A 66 37.47 -20.93 22.79
C THR A 66 36.97 -21.55 21.49
N ALA A 67 36.82 -22.88 21.44
CA ALA A 67 36.28 -23.58 20.28
C ALA A 67 34.83 -23.17 19.95
N ALA A 68 34.02 -22.87 20.97
CA ALA A 68 32.66 -22.37 20.78
C ALA A 68 32.62 -20.91 20.31
N ALA A 69 33.60 -20.08 20.70
CA ALA A 69 33.67 -18.67 20.35
C ALA A 69 34.19 -18.42 18.93
N THR A 70 35.17 -19.20 18.44
CA THR A 70 35.80 -19.00 17.13
C THR A 70 34.80 -18.82 15.97
N PRO A 71 33.75 -19.66 15.82
CA PRO A 71 32.78 -19.50 14.72
C PRO A 71 32.05 -18.15 14.73
N TYR A 72 31.85 -17.53 15.89
CA TYR A 72 31.20 -16.21 16.00
C TYR A 72 32.12 -15.09 15.51
N THR A 73 33.40 -15.13 15.86
CA THR A 73 34.39 -14.16 15.36
C THR A 73 34.52 -14.25 13.84
N GLU A 74 34.54 -15.47 13.30
CA GLU A 74 34.57 -15.72 11.87
C GLU A 74 33.31 -15.19 11.18
N TRP A 75 32.13 -15.45 11.75
CA TRP A 75 30.87 -14.93 11.24
C TRP A 75 30.83 -13.41 11.19
N LEU A 76 31.24 -12.72 12.27
CA LEU A 76 31.29 -11.26 12.30
C LEU A 76 32.26 -10.70 11.25
N SER A 77 33.41 -11.35 11.06
CA SER A 77 34.41 -10.94 10.08
C SER A 77 33.92 -11.11 8.64
N GLN A 78 33.25 -12.22 8.34
CA GLN A 78 32.63 -12.45 7.02
C GLN A 78 31.46 -11.49 6.76
N ALA A 79 30.62 -11.23 7.77
CA ALA A 79 29.54 -10.26 7.68
C ALA A 79 30.07 -8.85 7.36
N ALA A 80 31.16 -8.44 8.03
CA ALA A 80 31.83 -7.18 7.76
C ALA A 80 32.33 -7.08 6.32
N ALA A 81 32.99 -8.15 5.82
CA ALA A 81 33.48 -8.19 4.44
C ALA A 81 32.35 -8.12 3.40
N GLN A 82 31.23 -8.81 3.64
CA GLN A 82 30.06 -8.74 2.75
C GLN A 82 29.41 -7.34 2.74
N ALA A 83 29.30 -6.70 3.91
CA ALA A 83 28.78 -5.33 4.02
C ALA A 83 29.68 -4.32 3.27
N ALA A 84 31.00 -4.43 3.42
CA ALA A 84 31.96 -3.61 2.67
C ALA A 84 31.86 -3.86 1.15
N GLY A 85 31.72 -5.13 0.74
CA GLY A 85 31.48 -5.50 -0.65
C GLY A 85 30.21 -4.86 -1.21
N ALA A 86 29.11 -4.88 -0.46
CA ALA A 86 27.85 -4.25 -0.85
C ALA A 86 27.99 -2.73 -1.02
N ALA A 87 28.69 -2.05 -0.11
CA ALA A 87 29.03 -0.63 -0.23
C ALA A 87 29.83 -0.34 -1.52
N GLY A 88 30.84 -1.18 -1.81
CA GLY A 88 31.64 -1.09 -3.03
C GLY A 88 30.81 -1.25 -4.31
N GLN A 89 29.93 -2.24 -4.38
CA GLN A 89 29.07 -2.44 -5.54
C GLN A 89 28.05 -1.31 -5.72
N ALA A 90 27.49 -0.78 -4.64
CA ALA A 90 26.61 0.39 -4.72
C ALA A 90 27.33 1.61 -5.32
N ARG A 91 28.58 1.88 -4.90
CA ARG A 91 29.42 2.93 -5.50
C ARG A 91 29.74 2.66 -6.98
N ALA A 92 29.96 1.40 -7.36
CA ALA A 92 30.18 1.04 -8.76
C ALA A 92 28.95 1.33 -9.64
N VAL A 93 27.73 1.08 -9.14
CA VAL A 93 26.48 1.43 -9.83
C VAL A 93 26.32 2.95 -9.94
N VAL A 94 26.65 3.71 -8.88
CA VAL A 94 26.68 5.18 -8.92
C VAL A 94 27.60 5.68 -10.03
N SER A 95 28.84 5.18 -10.10
CA SER A 95 29.78 5.56 -11.16
C SER A 95 29.26 5.21 -12.56
N ALA A 96 28.60 4.05 -12.71
CA ALA A 96 28.01 3.65 -13.99
C ALA A 96 26.85 4.56 -14.41
N PHE A 97 26.02 4.98 -13.46
CA PHE A 97 24.94 5.94 -13.69
C PHE A 97 25.49 7.31 -14.10
N GLU A 98 26.46 7.85 -13.37
CA GLU A 98 27.04 9.17 -13.66
C GLU A 98 27.78 9.18 -15.00
N ALA A 99 28.48 8.10 -15.35
CA ALA A 99 29.11 7.95 -16.67
C ALA A 99 28.06 7.89 -17.80
N ALA A 100 26.95 7.19 -17.58
CA ALA A 100 25.87 7.12 -18.55
C ALA A 100 25.16 8.47 -18.70
N GLN A 101 24.85 9.14 -17.59
CA GLN A 101 24.27 10.48 -17.60
C GLN A 101 25.16 11.49 -18.33
N ALA A 102 26.49 11.40 -18.16
CA ALA A 102 27.43 12.25 -18.88
C ALA A 102 27.51 11.94 -20.39
N ALA A 103 27.26 10.68 -20.78
CA ALA A 103 27.28 10.24 -22.17
C ALA A 103 25.94 10.41 -22.91
N THR A 104 24.82 10.46 -22.19
CA THR A 104 23.47 10.65 -22.76
C THR A 104 23.28 12.08 -23.25
N ILE A 105 22.57 12.21 -24.38
CA ILE A 105 22.23 13.50 -24.97
C ILE A 105 21.30 14.29 -24.05
N GLN A 106 21.55 15.59 -23.90
CA GLN A 106 20.64 16.46 -23.14
C GLN A 106 19.31 16.61 -23.89
N PRO A 107 18.14 16.50 -23.23
CA PRO A 107 16.82 16.56 -23.88
C PRO A 107 16.62 17.79 -24.79
N LEU A 108 17.22 18.93 -24.41
CA LEU A 108 17.14 20.17 -25.19
C LEU A 108 17.76 20.03 -26.60
N PHE A 109 18.83 19.25 -26.78
CA PHE A 109 19.42 19.06 -28.11
C PHE A 109 18.51 18.26 -29.04
N VAL A 110 17.81 17.26 -28.50
CA VAL A 110 16.82 16.48 -29.24
C VAL A 110 15.66 17.39 -29.68
N GLU A 111 15.15 18.22 -28.76
CA GLU A 111 14.09 19.19 -29.06
C GLU A 111 14.50 20.21 -30.14
N LEU A 112 15.71 20.77 -30.04
CA LEU A 112 16.22 21.72 -31.03
C LEU A 112 16.34 21.10 -32.43
N ASN A 113 16.79 19.85 -32.53
CA ASN A 113 16.84 19.12 -33.80
C ASN A 113 15.44 18.95 -34.40
N ARG A 114 14.47 18.49 -33.59
CA ARG A 114 13.09 18.25 -34.05
C ARG A 114 12.38 19.53 -34.46
N ASN A 115 12.54 20.61 -33.71
CA ASN A 115 12.02 21.93 -34.10
C ASN A 115 12.66 22.43 -35.40
N SER A 116 13.97 22.25 -35.58
CA SER A 116 14.67 22.63 -36.81
C SER A 116 14.20 21.83 -38.01
N LEU A 117 13.94 20.53 -37.84
CA LEU A 117 13.39 19.67 -38.89
C LEU A 117 12.05 20.21 -39.38
N VAL A 118 11.12 20.50 -38.46
CA VAL A 118 9.79 21.03 -38.81
C VAL A 118 9.91 22.34 -39.60
N GLN A 119 10.78 23.26 -39.20
CA GLN A 119 10.99 24.53 -39.94
C GLN A 119 11.55 24.31 -41.35
N MET A 120 12.50 23.39 -41.50
CA MET A 120 13.08 23.07 -42.81
C MET A 120 12.07 22.41 -43.75
N VAL A 121 11.22 21.52 -43.22
CA VAL A 121 10.13 20.87 -43.96
C VAL A 121 9.08 21.88 -44.40
N LEU A 122 8.61 22.74 -43.49
CA LEU A 122 7.58 23.75 -43.79
C LEU A 122 8.04 24.80 -44.82
N SER A 123 9.35 25.03 -44.92
CA SER A 123 9.95 25.94 -45.92
C SER A 123 10.39 25.25 -47.21
N ASN A 124 10.20 23.93 -47.36
CA ASN A 124 10.73 23.14 -48.48
C ASN A 124 9.84 23.15 -49.74
N TRP A 125 9.29 24.31 -50.13
CA TRP A 125 8.34 24.44 -51.24
C TRP A 125 8.86 23.92 -52.59
N PHE A 126 10.16 24.05 -52.83
CA PHE A 126 10.82 23.68 -54.09
C PHE A 126 11.80 22.51 -53.95
N GLY A 127 11.88 21.88 -52.78
CA GLY A 127 12.81 20.76 -52.54
C GLY A 127 14.26 21.17 -52.22
N PHE A 128 14.60 22.46 -52.21
CA PHE A 128 15.98 22.92 -51.96
C PHE A 128 16.50 22.63 -50.55
N ASN A 129 15.62 22.45 -49.57
CA ASN A 129 16.02 22.11 -48.21
C ASN A 129 16.24 20.60 -48.00
N ALA A 130 16.06 19.77 -49.05
CA ALA A 130 16.20 18.32 -48.92
C ALA A 130 17.55 17.86 -48.32
N PRO A 131 18.71 18.44 -48.68
CA PRO A 131 19.98 18.07 -48.03
C PRO A 131 20.04 18.43 -46.54
N ALA A 132 19.47 19.58 -46.14
CA ALA A 132 19.44 20.02 -44.75
C ALA A 132 18.50 19.16 -43.89
N ILE A 133 17.35 18.75 -44.45
CA ILE A 133 16.42 17.80 -43.83
C ILE A 133 17.13 16.45 -43.61
N ALA A 134 17.82 15.93 -44.63
CA ALA A 134 18.56 14.68 -44.51
C ALA A 134 19.66 14.74 -43.43
N GLN A 135 20.36 15.88 -43.30
CA GLN A 135 21.34 16.08 -42.23
C GLN A 135 20.67 16.04 -40.85
N LEU A 136 19.56 16.76 -40.65
CA LEU A 136 18.86 16.78 -39.36
C LEU A 136 18.30 15.42 -38.96
N GLU A 137 17.82 14.62 -39.91
CA GLU A 137 17.44 13.23 -39.63
C GLU A 137 18.67 12.36 -39.28
N SER A 138 19.81 12.54 -39.96
CA SER A 138 21.05 11.84 -39.62
C SER A 138 21.54 12.18 -38.21
N ASP A 139 21.55 13.46 -37.85
CA ASP A 139 21.94 13.93 -36.52
C ASP A 139 21.04 13.33 -35.43
N TYR A 140 19.74 13.19 -35.72
CA TYR A 140 18.77 12.58 -34.81
C TYR A 140 19.04 11.08 -34.59
N GLU A 141 19.38 10.35 -35.66
CA GLU A 141 19.78 8.94 -35.56
C GLU A 141 21.12 8.78 -34.80
N GLU A 142 22.06 9.72 -34.92
CA GLU A 142 23.28 9.74 -34.10
C GLU A 142 22.98 9.96 -32.62
N MET A 143 22.07 10.91 -32.29
CA MET A 143 21.61 11.11 -30.92
C MET A 143 20.96 9.85 -30.35
N TRP A 144 20.13 9.16 -31.14
CA TRP A 144 19.54 7.88 -30.76
C TRP A 144 20.62 6.82 -30.48
N ALA A 145 21.59 6.65 -31.39
CA ALA A 145 22.66 5.67 -31.24
C ALA A 145 23.53 5.94 -30.00
N GLN A 146 23.84 7.21 -29.72
CA GLN A 146 24.60 7.61 -28.54
C GLN A 146 23.86 7.29 -27.24
N ASP A 147 22.56 7.60 -27.16
CA ASP A 147 21.72 7.27 -26.01
C ASP A 147 21.62 5.76 -25.79
N VAL A 148 21.44 4.98 -26.86
CA VAL A 148 21.43 3.51 -26.79
C VAL A 148 22.76 2.97 -26.28
N ALA A 149 23.89 3.53 -26.74
CA ALA A 149 25.22 3.13 -26.28
C ALA A 149 25.43 3.45 -24.79
N ALA A 150 25.05 4.66 -24.35
CA ALA A 150 25.12 5.08 -22.94
C ALA A 150 24.29 4.16 -22.04
N MET A 151 23.04 3.88 -22.43
CA MET A 151 22.15 2.99 -21.67
C MET A 151 22.63 1.54 -21.65
N SER A 152 23.23 1.07 -22.74
CA SER A 152 23.81 -0.28 -22.81
C SER A 152 25.02 -0.43 -21.89
N ALA A 153 25.89 0.58 -21.87
CA ALA A 153 27.04 0.63 -20.97
C ALA A 153 26.60 0.70 -19.50
N TYR A 154 25.60 1.54 -19.19
CA TYR A 154 25.00 1.60 -17.86
C TYR A 154 24.48 0.24 -17.42
N HIS A 155 23.67 -0.40 -18.27
CA HIS A 155 23.09 -1.70 -17.96
C HIS A 155 24.18 -2.75 -17.72
N ALA A 156 25.22 -2.79 -18.56
CA ALA A 156 26.34 -3.72 -18.40
C ALA A 156 27.09 -3.48 -17.09
N GLY A 157 27.41 -2.22 -16.76
CA GLY A 157 28.08 -1.85 -15.51
C GLY A 157 27.26 -2.18 -14.27
N ALA A 158 25.97 -1.81 -14.26
CA ALA A 158 25.07 -2.11 -13.16
C ALA A 158 24.85 -3.62 -12.98
N SER A 159 24.70 -4.37 -14.07
CA SER A 159 24.57 -5.83 -14.02
C SER A 159 25.83 -6.51 -13.50
N ALA A 160 27.01 -6.03 -13.91
CA ALA A 160 28.28 -6.55 -13.43
C ALA A 160 28.43 -6.31 -11.92
N ALA A 161 28.11 -5.09 -11.45
CA ALA A 161 28.16 -4.78 -10.02
C ALA A 161 27.18 -5.65 -9.21
N ALA A 162 25.95 -5.82 -9.70
CA ALA A 162 24.96 -6.68 -9.07
C ALA A 162 25.40 -8.16 -9.00
N ALA A 163 26.06 -8.66 -10.05
CA ALA A 163 26.57 -10.04 -10.10
C ALA A 163 27.70 -10.30 -9.10
N GLN A 164 28.39 -9.27 -8.63
CA GLN A 164 29.48 -9.37 -7.64
C GLN A 164 28.98 -9.31 -6.19
N LEU A 165 27.68 -9.09 -5.95
CA LEU A 165 27.12 -9.17 -4.61
C LEU A 165 27.16 -10.62 -4.11
N ALA A 166 27.84 -10.83 -3.00
CA ALA A 166 27.87 -12.14 -2.34
C ALA A 166 26.45 -12.57 -1.95
N PRO A 167 26.05 -13.83 -2.20
CA PRO A 167 24.76 -14.33 -1.76
C PRO A 167 24.66 -14.32 -0.24
N ALA A 168 23.55 -13.78 0.30
CA ALA A 168 23.26 -13.79 1.73
C ALA A 168 23.22 -15.22 2.31
N GLN A 169 23.01 -16.25 1.47
CA GLN A 169 22.98 -17.65 1.87
C GLN A 169 24.28 -18.09 2.56
N ALA A 170 25.45 -17.62 2.10
CA ALA A 170 26.73 -18.00 2.71
C ALA A 170 26.80 -17.57 4.18
N LEU A 171 26.24 -16.39 4.50
CA LEU A 171 26.19 -15.90 5.88
C LEU A 171 25.13 -16.63 6.71
N GLN A 172 24.01 -17.03 6.09
CA GLN A 172 22.96 -17.83 6.73
C GLN A 172 23.45 -19.25 7.08
N ASP A 173 24.23 -19.86 6.20
CA ASP A 173 24.81 -21.19 6.42
C ASP A 173 25.80 -21.16 7.58
N LEU A 174 26.65 -20.13 7.65
CA LEU A 174 27.56 -19.93 8.76
C LEU A 174 26.82 -19.65 10.08
N LEU A 175 25.74 -18.85 10.03
CA LEU A 175 24.87 -18.60 11.18
C LEU A 175 24.19 -19.89 11.67
N ALA A 176 23.76 -20.75 10.75
CA ALA A 176 23.19 -22.06 11.08
C ALA A 176 24.23 -23.00 11.72
N GLY A 177 25.52 -22.82 11.46
CA GLY A 177 26.60 -23.62 12.06
C GLY A 177 27.06 -23.17 13.44
N LEU A 178 26.62 -22.00 13.92
CA LEU A 178 27.08 -21.47 15.22
C LEU A 178 26.65 -22.39 16.38
N PRO A 179 27.45 -22.57 17.43
CA PRO A 179 27.02 -23.37 18.58
C PRO A 179 25.88 -22.68 19.35
N ASN A 180 25.24 -23.38 20.28
CA ASN A 180 24.25 -22.77 21.17
C ASN A 180 24.96 -22.10 22.36
N ILE A 181 24.60 -20.86 22.66
CA ILE A 181 25.02 -20.13 23.87
C ILE A 181 23.83 -20.04 24.82
N GLY A 182 24.01 -20.54 26.05
CA GLY A 182 23.00 -20.54 27.11
C GLY A 182 22.53 -21.93 27.51
N ILE A 183 21.65 -22.00 28.50
CA ILE A 183 21.25 -23.23 29.19
C ILE A 183 19.89 -23.71 28.69
N GLY A 184 19.74 -25.02 28.51
CA GLY A 184 18.44 -25.63 28.22
C GLY A 184 17.97 -25.48 26.78
N ASN A 185 18.84 -25.07 25.86
CA ASN A 185 18.55 -25.07 24.42
C ASN A 185 18.45 -26.52 23.90
N LYS A 186 17.43 -26.82 23.09
CA LYS A 186 17.12 -28.17 22.59
C LYS A 186 16.96 -28.17 21.07
N GLY A 187 17.67 -29.08 20.40
CA GLY A 187 17.67 -29.16 18.94
C GLY A 187 18.33 -27.93 18.30
N GLY A 188 18.68 -28.04 17.01
CA GLY A 188 19.31 -26.95 16.26
C GLY A 188 20.61 -26.40 16.86
N THR A 189 21.06 -25.31 16.24
CA THR A 189 22.33 -24.62 16.46
C THR A 189 22.08 -23.11 16.36
N GLY A 190 23.00 -22.29 16.85
CA GLY A 190 22.96 -20.84 16.72
C GLY A 190 21.97 -20.14 17.66
N ASN A 191 21.50 -20.83 18.70
CA ASN A 191 20.66 -20.18 19.71
C ASN A 191 21.52 -19.32 20.66
N ILE A 192 21.06 -18.12 20.99
CA ILE A 192 21.65 -17.21 21.98
C ILE A 192 20.60 -16.93 23.04
N GLY A 193 20.81 -17.43 24.26
CA GLY A 193 19.89 -17.34 25.39
C GLY A 193 19.44 -18.71 25.89
N ASN A 194 18.41 -18.76 26.72
CA ASN A 194 18.04 -19.95 27.50
C ASN A 194 16.72 -20.57 27.03
N GLY A 195 16.62 -21.90 27.13
CA GLY A 195 15.37 -22.64 26.98
C GLY A 195 14.75 -22.58 25.58
N ASN A 196 15.54 -22.32 24.53
CA ASN A 196 15.04 -22.31 23.17
C ASN A 196 14.92 -23.74 22.60
N THR A 197 13.90 -24.02 21.80
CA THR A 197 13.75 -25.27 21.06
C THR A 197 13.75 -24.97 19.56
N GLY A 198 14.69 -25.54 18.81
CA GLY A 198 14.93 -25.19 17.40
C GLY A 198 16.30 -24.50 17.22
N GLY A 199 16.52 -23.78 16.12
CA GLY A 199 17.81 -23.15 15.82
C GLY A 199 17.73 -21.64 15.61
N GLN A 200 18.87 -20.96 15.68
CA GLN A 200 19.05 -19.56 15.30
C GLN A 200 18.13 -18.59 16.08
N ASN A 201 17.72 -18.93 17.30
CA ASN A 201 16.91 -18.05 18.13
C ASN A 201 17.78 -17.13 18.99
N VAL A 202 17.45 -15.86 19.07
CA VAL A 202 18.08 -14.89 19.97
C VAL A 202 17.06 -14.46 21.01
N GLY A 203 17.30 -14.76 22.28
CA GLY A 203 16.40 -14.53 23.41
C GLY A 203 16.06 -15.83 24.14
N ASN A 204 14.96 -15.83 24.89
CA ASN A 204 14.63 -16.93 25.80
C ASN A 204 13.29 -17.60 25.49
N GLY A 205 13.21 -18.92 25.66
CA GLY A 205 11.95 -19.66 25.65
C GLY A 205 11.23 -19.70 24.31
N ASN A 206 11.96 -19.56 23.19
CA ASN A 206 11.37 -19.68 21.86
C ASN A 206 11.19 -21.15 21.46
N THR A 207 10.14 -21.44 20.69
CA THR A 207 9.89 -22.75 20.07
C THR A 207 9.73 -22.57 18.57
N GLY A 208 10.63 -23.15 17.79
CA GLY A 208 10.80 -22.89 16.35
C GLY A 208 12.18 -22.29 16.07
N SER A 209 12.39 -21.78 14.86
CA SER A 209 13.70 -21.29 14.42
C SER A 209 13.69 -19.84 13.97
N GLY A 210 14.83 -19.16 14.10
CA GLY A 210 15.06 -17.82 13.58
C GLY A 210 14.31 -16.71 14.32
N ASN A 211 13.89 -16.93 15.57
CA ASN A 211 13.17 -15.92 16.34
C ASN A 211 14.13 -14.96 17.05
N PHE A 212 13.82 -13.67 17.05
CA PHE A 212 14.50 -12.64 17.83
C PHE A 212 13.54 -12.11 18.90
N GLY A 213 13.93 -12.14 20.18
CA GLY A 213 13.08 -11.88 21.33
C GLY A 213 12.69 -13.16 22.09
N GLY A 214 11.68 -13.12 22.94
CA GLY A 214 11.35 -14.20 23.87
C GLY A 214 9.92 -14.72 23.79
N GLY A 215 9.75 -16.00 24.13
CA GLY A 215 8.44 -16.65 24.25
C GLY A 215 7.68 -16.79 22.94
N ASN A 216 8.37 -16.80 21.80
CA ASN A 216 7.72 -16.98 20.50
C ASN A 216 7.50 -18.46 20.17
N VAL A 217 6.39 -18.78 19.50
CA VAL A 217 6.06 -20.11 18.98
C VAL A 217 5.86 -20.00 17.47
N GLY A 218 6.69 -20.69 16.70
CA GLY A 218 6.78 -20.60 15.25
C GLY A 218 8.13 -20.06 14.79
N ASN A 219 8.24 -19.66 13.51
CA ASN A 219 9.53 -19.31 12.91
C ASN A 219 9.62 -17.83 12.55
N ASN A 220 10.84 -17.28 12.55
CA ASN A 220 11.15 -15.96 12.02
C ASN A 220 10.35 -14.80 12.65
N ASN A 221 10.00 -14.90 13.94
CA ASN A 221 9.35 -13.80 14.65
C ASN A 221 10.37 -12.82 15.23
N THR A 222 10.09 -11.53 15.19
CA THR A 222 10.87 -10.48 15.84
C THR A 222 10.03 -9.79 16.90
N GLY A 223 10.48 -9.80 18.15
CA GLY A 223 9.77 -9.32 19.33
C GLY A 223 9.31 -10.46 20.24
N ASN A 224 8.29 -10.25 21.07
CA ASN A 224 7.97 -11.16 22.19
C ASN A 224 6.56 -11.74 22.11
N GLY A 225 6.42 -13.00 22.53
CA GLY A 225 5.11 -13.63 22.77
C GLY A 225 4.27 -13.83 21.51
N ASN A 226 4.89 -13.95 20.34
CA ASN A 226 4.16 -14.19 19.09
C ASN A 226 3.87 -15.69 18.90
N THR A 227 2.70 -16.01 18.37
CA THR A 227 2.29 -17.37 17.99
C THR A 227 1.97 -17.42 16.50
N GLY A 228 2.75 -18.18 15.73
CA GLY A 228 2.75 -18.23 14.27
C GLY A 228 4.12 -17.78 13.73
N SER A 229 4.22 -17.47 12.43
CA SER A 229 5.52 -17.23 11.79
C SER A 229 5.62 -15.86 11.13
N GLY A 230 6.82 -15.28 11.10
CA GLY A 230 7.09 -14.03 10.39
C GLY A 230 6.45 -12.79 11.00
N ASN A 231 6.12 -12.80 12.29
CA ASN A 231 5.54 -11.63 12.96
C ASN A 231 6.63 -10.65 13.40
N ILE A 232 6.35 -9.36 13.33
CA ILE A 232 7.21 -8.28 13.86
C ILE A 232 6.42 -7.53 14.93
N GLY A 233 7.01 -7.34 16.11
CA GLY A 233 6.36 -6.75 17.29
C GLY A 233 5.96 -7.81 18.32
N GLY A 234 4.86 -7.61 19.05
CA GLY A 234 4.58 -8.41 20.25
C GLY A 234 3.14 -8.89 20.41
N GLY A 235 2.98 -10.09 20.97
CA GLY A 235 1.69 -10.67 21.31
C GLY A 235 0.80 -10.96 20.09
N ASN A 236 1.38 -11.13 18.90
CA ASN A 236 0.60 -11.41 17.70
C ASN A 236 0.26 -12.91 17.60
N ILE A 237 -0.94 -13.20 17.11
CA ILE A 237 -1.41 -14.55 16.80
C ILE A 237 -1.66 -14.63 15.28
N GLY A 238 -1.21 -15.70 14.63
CA GLY A 238 -1.21 -15.81 13.17
C GLY A 238 0.16 -15.49 12.57
N SER A 239 0.23 -15.28 11.26
CA SER A 239 1.51 -15.12 10.56
C SER A 239 1.62 -13.79 9.82
N GLY A 240 2.84 -13.26 9.72
CA GLY A 240 3.11 -12.04 8.94
C GLY A 240 2.48 -10.77 9.50
N ASN A 241 2.12 -10.72 10.78
CA ASN A 241 1.60 -9.50 11.40
C ASN A 241 2.75 -8.55 11.76
N ILE A 242 2.51 -7.24 11.66
CA ILE A 242 3.45 -6.20 12.07
C ILE A 242 2.76 -5.32 13.11
N GLY A 243 3.37 -5.16 14.29
CA GLY A 243 2.86 -4.37 15.41
C GLY A 243 2.47 -5.23 16.61
N PHE A 244 1.38 -4.88 17.30
CA PHE A 244 1.08 -5.44 18.63
C PHE A 244 -0.33 -6.02 18.75
N GLY A 245 -0.43 -7.20 19.34
CA GLY A 245 -1.73 -7.80 19.71
C GLY A 245 -2.65 -8.07 18.52
N ASN A 246 -2.12 -8.22 17.30
CA ASN A 246 -2.93 -8.59 16.15
C ASN A 246 -3.27 -10.07 16.18
N SER A 247 -4.49 -10.43 15.80
CA SER A 247 -4.99 -11.80 15.79
C SER A 247 -5.50 -12.18 14.41
N GLY A 248 -4.72 -13.00 13.71
CA GLY A 248 -5.06 -13.61 12.44
C GLY A 248 -6.07 -14.74 12.61
N VAL A 249 -7.19 -14.70 11.87
CA VAL A 249 -8.13 -15.83 11.79
C VAL A 249 -7.89 -16.58 10.48
N SER A 250 -7.74 -17.91 10.55
CA SER A 250 -7.60 -18.75 9.36
C SER A 250 -8.84 -18.62 8.48
N ALA A 251 -8.67 -18.30 7.20
CA ALA A 251 -9.79 -18.01 6.28
C ALA A 251 -10.66 -19.24 5.94
N SER A 252 -10.31 -20.44 6.41
CA SER A 252 -11.15 -21.64 6.29
C SER A 252 -10.56 -22.81 7.12
N PRO A 253 -11.40 -23.72 7.66
CA PRO A 253 -10.94 -25.03 8.16
C PRO A 253 -10.31 -25.92 7.07
N LEU A 254 -10.63 -25.66 5.79
CA LEU A 254 -10.16 -26.46 4.64
C LEU A 254 -8.80 -25.99 4.08
N ASN A 255 -8.31 -24.84 4.54
CA ASN A 255 -6.97 -24.34 4.23
C ASN A 255 -6.42 -23.67 5.51
N PRO A 256 -5.80 -24.45 6.42
CA PRO A 256 -5.30 -23.99 7.71
C PRO A 256 -4.03 -23.15 7.54
N LYS A 257 -4.11 -22.11 6.71
CA LYS A 257 -3.07 -21.09 6.59
C LYS A 257 -3.34 -20.05 7.68
N PRO A 258 -2.38 -19.80 8.60
CA PRO A 258 -2.52 -18.80 9.65
C PRO A 258 -2.93 -17.45 9.05
N GLY A 259 -3.83 -16.71 9.70
CA GLY A 259 -4.28 -15.41 9.20
C GLY A 259 -3.11 -14.45 8.96
N TYR A 260 -3.19 -13.62 7.91
CA TYR A 260 -2.04 -12.89 7.37
C TYR A 260 -2.14 -11.38 7.51
N GLY A 261 -0.98 -10.77 7.76
CA GLY A 261 -0.66 -9.44 7.21
C GLY A 261 -1.33 -8.26 7.90
N ASN A 262 -1.78 -8.41 9.15
CA ASN A 262 -2.28 -7.23 9.87
C ASN A 262 -1.11 -6.31 10.24
N VAL A 263 -1.29 -5.01 10.05
CA VAL A 263 -0.32 -3.97 10.38
C VAL A 263 -0.92 -3.02 11.41
N GLY A 264 -0.22 -2.76 12.51
CA GLY A 264 -0.68 -1.86 13.57
C GLY A 264 -1.04 -2.59 14.85
N VAL A 265 -2.12 -2.20 15.53
CA VAL A 265 -2.40 -2.65 16.91
C VAL A 265 -3.80 -3.22 17.04
N GLY A 266 -3.90 -4.41 17.64
CA GLY A 266 -5.18 -4.98 18.07
C GLY A 266 -6.13 -5.35 16.94
N ASN A 267 -5.64 -5.52 15.71
CA ASN A 267 -6.50 -5.91 14.60
C ASN A 267 -6.85 -7.41 14.67
N THR A 268 -8.11 -7.74 14.46
CA THR A 268 -8.62 -9.11 14.39
C THR A 268 -9.07 -9.44 12.98
N GLY A 269 -8.64 -10.54 12.41
CA GLY A 269 -8.95 -10.94 11.03
C GLY A 269 -7.72 -10.88 10.13
N ASN A 270 -7.87 -10.48 8.86
CA ASN A 270 -6.77 -10.54 7.88
C ASN A 270 -6.54 -9.20 7.16
N ASN A 271 -5.29 -8.90 6.83
CA ASN A 271 -4.89 -7.77 5.99
C ASN A 271 -5.43 -6.41 6.47
N ASN A 272 -5.69 -6.23 7.76
CA ASN A 272 -6.11 -4.94 8.30
C ASN A 272 -4.90 -4.08 8.61
N SER A 273 -4.98 -2.78 8.33
CA SER A 273 -3.94 -1.80 8.64
C SER A 273 -4.50 -0.70 9.54
N GLY A 274 -3.88 -0.48 10.70
CA GLY A 274 -4.25 0.54 11.67
C GLY A 274 -4.60 -0.05 13.04
N PHE A 275 -5.70 0.42 13.66
CA PHE A 275 -5.97 0.17 15.08
C PHE A 275 -7.33 -0.48 15.30
N GLY A 276 -7.38 -1.66 15.94
CA GLY A 276 -8.62 -2.26 16.43
C GLY A 276 -9.63 -2.63 15.35
N ASN A 277 -9.20 -2.86 14.10
CA ASN A 277 -10.11 -3.29 13.05
C ASN A 277 -10.47 -4.76 13.22
N THR A 278 -11.70 -5.12 12.87
CA THR A 278 -12.21 -6.50 12.88
C THR A 278 -12.72 -6.90 11.50
N GLY A 279 -12.22 -8.00 10.95
CA GLY A 279 -12.62 -8.52 9.63
C GLY A 279 -11.46 -8.48 8.63
N ASN A 280 -11.70 -8.14 7.37
CA ASN A 280 -10.69 -8.31 6.31
C ASN A 280 -10.39 -7.04 5.52
N GLY A 281 -9.12 -6.67 5.38
CA GLY A 281 -8.71 -5.61 4.44
C GLY A 281 -9.14 -4.20 4.84
N ASN A 282 -9.37 -3.93 6.13
CA ASN A 282 -9.75 -2.59 6.57
C ASN A 282 -8.52 -1.70 6.79
N LEU A 283 -8.60 -0.42 6.44
CA LEU A 283 -7.58 0.60 6.66
C LEU A 283 -8.09 1.69 7.60
N GLY A 284 -7.38 1.95 8.70
CA GLY A 284 -7.71 2.98 9.68
C GLY A 284 -8.07 2.40 11.05
N GLY A 285 -9.15 2.87 11.70
CA GLY A 285 -9.41 2.60 13.12
C GLY A 285 -10.80 2.07 13.44
N GLY A 286 -10.91 0.95 14.16
CA GLY A 286 -12.18 0.47 14.70
C GLY A 286 -13.21 0.06 13.64
N ASN A 287 -12.77 -0.25 12.42
CA ASN A 287 -13.68 -0.70 11.37
C ASN A 287 -14.07 -2.18 11.59
N VAL A 288 -15.32 -2.53 11.28
CA VAL A 288 -15.86 -3.88 11.42
C VAL A 288 -16.44 -4.34 10.08
N GLY A 289 -15.90 -5.41 9.51
CA GLY A 289 -16.32 -5.96 8.22
C GLY A 289 -15.17 -6.01 7.23
N SER A 290 -15.39 -5.65 5.97
CA SER A 290 -14.39 -5.87 4.91
C SER A 290 -14.13 -4.63 4.06
N GLY A 291 -12.86 -4.35 3.76
CA GLY A 291 -12.49 -3.33 2.77
C GLY A 291 -12.82 -1.89 3.17
N ASN A 292 -13.09 -1.60 4.45
CA ASN A 292 -13.44 -0.26 4.89
C ASN A 292 -12.19 0.61 5.07
N ILE A 293 -12.26 1.88 4.66
CA ILE A 293 -11.20 2.89 4.82
C ILE A 293 -11.72 4.00 5.75
N GLY A 294 -10.94 4.39 6.75
CA GLY A 294 -11.26 5.44 7.71
C GLY A 294 -11.55 4.89 9.11
N GLY A 295 -12.60 5.36 9.81
CA GLY A 295 -12.79 5.05 11.23
C GLY A 295 -14.20 4.68 11.66
N GLY A 296 -14.35 3.61 12.44
CA GLY A 296 -15.64 3.21 13.03
C GLY A 296 -16.68 2.77 12.00
N ASN A 297 -16.26 2.41 10.79
CA ASN A 297 -17.18 1.95 9.75
C ASN A 297 -17.57 0.49 10.00
N ARG A 298 -18.84 0.17 9.84
CA ARG A 298 -19.37 -1.19 9.88
C ARG A 298 -19.97 -1.55 8.53
N GLY A 299 -19.57 -2.69 7.97
CA GLY A 299 -20.06 -3.17 6.67
C GLY A 299 -18.93 -3.42 5.67
N VAL A 300 -19.17 -3.13 4.39
CA VAL A 300 -18.24 -3.48 3.30
C VAL A 300 -17.94 -2.28 2.41
N ASN A 301 -16.65 -2.06 2.11
CA ASN A 301 -16.15 -1.05 1.17
C ASN A 301 -16.59 0.39 1.49
N ASN A 302 -16.77 0.73 2.77
CA ASN A 302 -17.08 2.09 3.17
C ASN A 302 -15.81 2.95 3.24
N ILE A 303 -15.88 4.20 2.80
CA ILE A 303 -14.78 5.17 2.88
C ILE A 303 -15.25 6.37 3.71
N GLY A 304 -14.75 6.51 4.94
CA GLY A 304 -15.10 7.63 5.79
C GLY A 304 -15.16 7.30 7.27
N PHE A 305 -16.11 7.90 8.00
CA PHE A 305 -16.20 7.76 9.45
C PHE A 305 -17.61 7.42 9.93
N GLY A 306 -17.76 6.37 10.74
CA GLY A 306 -19.02 6.01 11.39
C GLY A 306 -20.13 5.55 10.43
N LEU A 307 -19.78 5.04 9.25
CA LEU A 307 -20.72 4.54 8.25
C LEU A 307 -21.19 3.13 8.64
N THR A 308 -22.46 2.80 8.42
CA THR A 308 -23.02 1.49 8.86
C THR A 308 -23.54 0.61 7.73
N GLY A 309 -23.58 1.10 6.49
CA GLY A 309 -24.03 0.36 5.31
C GLY A 309 -22.87 -0.26 4.53
N SER A 310 -23.01 -0.28 3.19
CA SER A 310 -21.99 -0.80 2.28
C SER A 310 -21.82 0.13 1.09
N ASN A 311 -20.58 0.28 0.64
CA ASN A 311 -20.16 1.17 -0.44
C ASN A 311 -20.54 2.64 -0.18
N GLU A 312 -20.54 3.06 1.09
CA GLU A 312 -20.84 4.43 1.51
C GLU A 312 -19.54 5.26 1.56
N ILE A 313 -19.59 6.51 1.08
CA ILE A 313 -18.49 7.46 1.13
C ILE A 313 -18.98 8.71 1.89
N GLY A 314 -18.47 8.97 3.09
CA GLY A 314 -18.93 10.11 3.89
C GLY A 314 -18.70 10.03 5.40
N VAL A 315 -19.56 10.66 6.18
CA VAL A 315 -19.45 10.73 7.64
C VAL A 315 -20.83 10.52 8.28
N GLY A 316 -20.94 9.49 9.12
CA GLY A 316 -22.17 9.12 9.83
C GLY A 316 -23.32 8.89 8.85
N ASN A 317 -24.42 9.63 9.03
CA ASN A 317 -25.58 9.53 8.14
C ASN A 317 -25.49 10.41 6.88
N THR A 318 -24.39 11.15 6.71
CA THR A 318 -24.16 12.00 5.54
C THR A 318 -23.16 11.32 4.62
N TYR A 319 -23.64 10.71 3.54
CA TYR A 319 -22.81 9.89 2.68
C TYR A 319 -23.35 9.82 1.25
N TYR A 320 -22.45 9.55 0.31
CA TYR A 320 -22.77 9.09 -1.02
C TYR A 320 -22.72 7.56 -1.06
N ASN A 321 -23.77 6.89 -1.53
CA ASN A 321 -23.75 5.45 -1.76
C ASN A 321 -23.31 5.16 -3.19
N ALA A 322 -22.13 4.57 -3.36
CA ALA A 322 -21.54 4.31 -4.68
C ALA A 322 -22.25 3.18 -5.45
N THR A 323 -23.05 2.34 -4.78
CA THR A 323 -23.86 1.32 -5.45
C THR A 323 -25.14 1.92 -6.04
N THR A 324 -25.83 2.78 -5.30
CA THR A 324 -27.12 3.36 -5.74
C THR A 324 -26.97 4.71 -6.43
N GLY A 325 -25.81 5.37 -6.32
CA GLY A 325 -25.59 6.72 -6.81
C GLY A 325 -26.31 7.81 -6.01
N GLN A 326 -26.80 7.50 -4.80
CA GLN A 326 -27.62 8.42 -4.00
C GLN A 326 -26.77 9.19 -2.98
N PHE A 327 -27.14 10.46 -2.75
CA PHE A 327 -26.57 11.28 -1.69
C PHE A 327 -27.55 11.38 -0.50
N SER A 328 -27.10 10.93 0.66
CA SER A 328 -27.78 11.08 1.94
C SER A 328 -27.22 12.28 2.69
N VAL A 329 -28.11 13.16 3.18
CA VAL A 329 -27.76 14.26 4.09
C VAL A 329 -28.28 13.91 5.48
N GLY A 330 -27.37 13.50 6.36
CA GLY A 330 -27.69 12.91 7.66
C GLY A 330 -28.43 13.88 8.57
N GLY A 331 -29.49 13.39 9.23
CA GLY A 331 -30.24 14.12 10.24
C GLY A 331 -31.29 15.11 9.70
N LEU A 332 -31.36 15.28 8.38
CA LEU A 332 -32.26 16.27 7.76
C LEU A 332 -33.32 15.61 6.88
N ASN A 333 -33.16 14.34 6.52
CA ASN A 333 -34.21 13.52 5.91
C ASN A 333 -34.51 12.30 6.80
N SER A 334 -35.75 11.79 6.75
CA SER A 334 -36.17 10.53 7.38
C SER A 334 -36.69 9.54 6.33
N GLY A 335 -36.41 8.24 6.51
CA GLY A 335 -36.70 7.21 5.49
C GLY A 335 -35.55 7.02 4.49
N SER A 336 -35.82 6.44 3.31
CA SER A 336 -34.78 5.91 2.40
C SER A 336 -34.85 6.47 0.98
N GLY A 337 -33.70 6.78 0.36
CA GLY A 337 -33.63 7.20 -1.05
C GLY A 337 -34.05 8.64 -1.31
N ASN A 338 -34.16 9.48 -0.27
CA ASN A 338 -34.49 10.90 -0.43
C ASN A 338 -33.25 11.72 -0.82
N ILE A 339 -33.39 12.61 -1.80
CA ILE A 339 -32.37 13.55 -2.27
C ILE A 339 -32.82 14.98 -1.91
N GLY A 340 -31.99 15.73 -1.17
CA GLY A 340 -32.29 17.10 -0.72
C GLY A 340 -32.36 17.23 0.81
N PHE A 341 -33.28 18.04 1.35
CA PHE A 341 -33.37 18.36 2.79
C PHE A 341 -34.82 18.35 3.29
N GLY A 342 -35.06 17.88 4.51
CA GLY A 342 -36.37 17.95 5.17
C GLY A 342 -37.37 16.88 4.71
N ASN A 343 -36.98 15.95 3.84
CA ASN A 343 -37.88 14.97 3.25
C ASN A 343 -38.12 13.78 4.21
N ALA A 344 -39.37 13.32 4.29
CA ALA A 344 -39.79 12.16 5.05
C ALA A 344 -40.41 11.09 4.14
N GLY A 345 -40.02 9.82 4.30
CA GLY A 345 -40.54 8.69 3.51
C GLY A 345 -39.52 8.20 2.48
N THR A 346 -39.94 7.85 1.26
CA THR A 346 -39.08 7.14 0.30
C THR A 346 -38.95 7.82 -1.08
N ASN A 347 -37.75 7.84 -1.65
CA ASN A 347 -37.50 8.30 -3.03
C ASN A 347 -38.01 9.71 -3.35
N ASN A 348 -37.97 10.63 -2.38
CA ASN A 348 -38.33 12.04 -2.61
C ASN A 348 -37.12 12.86 -3.07
N ILE A 349 -37.30 13.74 -4.05
CA ILE A 349 -36.28 14.68 -4.54
C ILE A 349 -36.76 16.12 -4.24
N GLY A 350 -35.94 16.91 -3.56
CA GLY A 350 -36.24 18.33 -3.25
C GLY A 350 -36.29 18.63 -1.76
N PHE A 351 -37.25 19.46 -1.32
CA PHE A 351 -37.24 20.03 0.03
C PHE A 351 -38.56 19.82 0.80
N PHE A 352 -38.50 19.30 2.03
CA PHE A 352 -39.66 19.17 2.92
C PHE A 352 -40.84 18.34 2.38
N ASN A 353 -40.57 17.38 1.50
CA ASN A 353 -41.58 16.49 0.96
C ASN A 353 -41.90 15.36 1.94
N SER A 354 -43.13 14.86 1.96
CA SER A 354 -43.56 13.73 2.80
C SER A 354 -44.23 12.65 1.95
N GLY A 355 -43.95 11.38 2.21
CA GLY A 355 -44.52 10.25 1.45
C GLY A 355 -43.51 9.60 0.52
N SER A 356 -43.95 9.14 -0.65
CA SER A 356 -43.10 8.43 -1.61
C SER A 356 -43.12 9.03 -3.00
N GLY A 357 -41.93 9.20 -3.61
CA GLY A 357 -41.79 9.52 -5.05
C GLY A 357 -42.08 10.98 -5.44
N ASN A 358 -41.98 11.93 -4.50
CA ASN A 358 -42.24 13.35 -4.79
C ASN A 358 -41.00 14.05 -5.36
N VAL A 359 -41.18 14.97 -6.31
CA VAL A 359 -40.12 15.80 -6.89
C VAL A 359 -40.51 17.29 -6.80
N GLY A 360 -40.10 17.97 -5.73
CA GLY A 360 -40.55 19.35 -5.51
C GLY A 360 -40.28 19.89 -4.10
N ILE A 361 -41.12 20.82 -3.64
CA ILE A 361 -41.01 21.45 -2.32
C ILE A 361 -42.36 21.39 -1.58
N PHE A 362 -42.37 20.91 -0.34
CA PHE A 362 -43.58 20.77 0.49
C PHE A 362 -44.69 19.91 -0.15
N ASP A 363 -44.30 18.93 -0.95
CA ASP A 363 -45.24 17.97 -1.55
C ASP A 363 -45.51 16.81 -0.58
N SER A 364 -46.78 16.47 -0.34
CA SER A 364 -47.21 15.40 0.58
C SER A 364 -48.05 14.32 -0.11
N ALA A 365 -47.47 13.14 -0.35
CA ALA A 365 -48.14 11.98 -0.94
C ALA A 365 -48.49 10.98 0.17
N GLY A 366 -49.75 10.93 0.59
CA GLY A 366 -50.18 10.02 1.66
C GLY A 366 -51.61 9.53 1.52
N GLY A 367 -51.86 8.32 2.04
CA GLY A 367 -53.22 7.77 2.24
C GLY A 367 -53.63 6.61 1.33
N GLY A 368 -52.83 6.23 0.33
CA GLY A 368 -53.12 5.13 -0.60
C GLY A 368 -52.34 3.83 -0.31
N SER A 369 -52.79 2.72 -0.90
CA SER A 369 -52.02 1.46 -1.01
C SER A 369 -50.88 1.58 -2.03
N LEU A 370 -51.02 2.52 -2.98
CA LEU A 370 -50.04 2.93 -3.97
C LEU A 370 -49.86 4.45 -3.87
N ASN A 371 -48.62 4.92 -3.82
CA ASN A 371 -48.30 6.35 -3.89
C ASN A 371 -48.00 6.72 -5.36
N GLY A 372 -48.61 7.79 -5.87
CA GLY A 372 -48.36 8.33 -7.20
C GLY A 372 -47.29 9.42 -7.20
N GLU A 373 -46.49 9.51 -8.27
CA GLU A 373 -45.46 10.55 -8.43
C GLU A 373 -46.09 11.95 -8.36
N MET A 374 -45.51 12.85 -7.56
CA MET A 374 -45.94 14.24 -7.46
C MET A 374 -44.80 15.19 -7.79
N SER A 375 -45.11 16.39 -8.30
CA SER A 375 -44.09 17.38 -8.60
C SER A 375 -44.53 18.84 -8.44
N GLY A 376 -43.59 19.71 -8.08
CA GLY A 376 -43.83 21.15 -8.00
C GLY A 376 -43.72 21.70 -6.58
N PHE A 377 -44.72 22.46 -6.14
CA PHE A 377 -44.70 23.14 -4.85
C PHE A 377 -46.04 23.01 -4.11
N PHE A 378 -46.00 22.61 -2.84
CA PHE A 378 -47.15 22.56 -1.92
C PHE A 378 -48.30 21.64 -2.36
N ASN A 379 -48.03 20.59 -3.14
CA ASN A 379 -49.08 19.69 -3.59
C ASN A 379 -49.41 18.64 -2.52
N THR A 380 -50.68 18.31 -2.36
CA THR A 380 -51.16 17.26 -1.44
C THR A 380 -51.91 16.18 -2.21
N GLY A 381 -51.33 14.98 -2.27
CA GLY A 381 -52.00 13.81 -2.83
C GLY A 381 -53.07 13.30 -1.89
N ALA A 382 -54.26 12.99 -2.41
CA ALA A 382 -55.33 12.32 -1.69
C ALA A 382 -55.80 11.08 -2.46
N VAL A 383 -56.39 10.11 -1.76
CA VAL A 383 -57.04 8.96 -2.43
C VAL A 383 -58.29 9.46 -3.14
N GLY A 384 -58.26 9.44 -4.47
CA GLY A 384 -59.41 9.76 -5.30
C GLY A 384 -60.27 8.54 -5.59
N THR A 385 -61.48 8.78 -6.09
CA THR A 385 -62.42 7.74 -6.54
C THR A 385 -62.12 7.24 -7.95
N SER A 386 -61.30 7.96 -8.73
CA SER A 386 -60.95 7.62 -10.11
C SER A 386 -60.01 6.42 -10.23
N ILE A 387 -59.08 6.24 -9.28
CA ILE A 387 -58.21 5.06 -9.21
C ILE A 387 -58.18 4.59 -7.74
N PRO A 388 -58.91 3.52 -7.38
CA PRO A 388 -58.97 3.03 -6.00
C PRO A 388 -57.58 2.67 -5.45
N GLY A 389 -57.26 3.21 -4.28
CA GLY A 389 -56.01 2.89 -3.58
C GLY A 389 -54.78 3.67 -4.04
N LEU A 390 -54.86 4.53 -5.07
CA LEU A 390 -53.78 5.43 -5.47
C LEU A 390 -53.92 6.79 -4.79
N ALA A 391 -52.94 7.22 -4.01
CA ALA A 391 -52.83 8.61 -3.53
C ALA A 391 -51.73 9.33 -4.33
N GLY A 392 -52.07 10.30 -5.18
CA GLY A 392 -51.08 11.11 -5.93
C GLY A 392 -51.41 11.37 -7.40
N GLN A 393 -50.36 11.58 -8.22
CA GLN A 393 -50.38 12.16 -9.58
C GLN A 393 -50.77 13.64 -9.60
N VAL A 394 -50.03 14.46 -8.87
CA VAL A 394 -50.31 15.89 -8.76
C VAL A 394 -49.10 16.70 -9.22
N SER A 395 -49.30 17.68 -10.09
CA SER A 395 -48.21 18.55 -10.57
C SER A 395 -48.55 20.05 -10.55
N GLY A 396 -47.59 20.90 -10.23
CA GLY A 396 -47.74 22.36 -10.26
C GLY A 396 -47.72 23.01 -8.88
N LEU A 397 -48.61 23.97 -8.62
CA LEU A 397 -48.60 24.79 -7.39
C LEU A 397 -49.89 24.62 -6.58
N ALA A 398 -49.74 24.16 -5.34
CA ALA A 398 -50.78 24.12 -4.32
C ALA A 398 -52.05 23.37 -4.76
N ASN A 399 -51.88 22.23 -5.43
CA ASN A 399 -52.99 21.35 -5.82
C ASN A 399 -53.26 20.30 -4.74
N THR A 400 -54.54 19.95 -4.54
CA THR A 400 -54.95 18.89 -3.59
C THR A 400 -55.90 17.91 -4.27
N GLY A 401 -55.55 16.62 -4.31
CA GLY A 401 -56.42 15.56 -4.87
C GLY A 401 -55.67 14.42 -5.55
N GLN A 402 -56.33 13.81 -6.55
CA GLN A 402 -55.80 12.73 -7.40
C GLN A 402 -55.84 13.18 -8.86
N ALA A 403 -54.76 12.96 -9.62
CA ALA A 403 -54.67 13.27 -11.05
C ALA A 403 -54.94 14.76 -11.42
N ILE A 404 -54.30 15.69 -10.72
CA ILE A 404 -54.49 17.15 -10.89
C ILE A 404 -53.20 17.79 -11.39
N SER A 405 -53.30 18.70 -12.37
CA SER A 405 -52.19 19.55 -12.77
C SER A 405 -52.58 21.03 -12.80
N GLY A 406 -51.61 21.92 -12.62
CA GLY A 406 -51.80 23.37 -12.74
C GLY A 406 -51.64 24.11 -11.42
N VAL A 407 -52.49 25.12 -11.19
CA VAL A 407 -52.42 26.00 -10.01
C VAL A 407 -53.76 25.93 -9.27
N PHE A 408 -53.74 25.65 -7.97
CA PHE A 408 -54.92 25.56 -7.08
C PHE A 408 -56.04 24.59 -7.55
N GLY A 409 -55.73 23.58 -8.35
CA GLY A 409 -56.71 22.59 -8.83
C GLY A 409 -57.82 23.17 -9.72
N ILE A 410 -57.60 24.35 -10.31
CA ILE A 410 -58.60 25.12 -11.07
C ILE A 410 -59.28 24.30 -12.18
N ALA A 411 -58.60 23.32 -12.77
CA ALA A 411 -59.18 22.45 -13.79
C ALA A 411 -60.40 21.64 -13.27
N ASN A 412 -60.39 21.22 -12.01
CA ASN A 412 -61.53 20.54 -11.38
C ASN A 412 -62.60 21.51 -10.86
N LEU A 413 -62.22 22.76 -10.58
CA LEU A 413 -63.17 23.80 -10.17
C LEU A 413 -64.02 24.27 -11.36
N LEU A 414 -63.39 24.39 -12.55
CA LEU A 414 -64.05 24.77 -13.80
C LEU A 414 -64.93 23.66 -14.39
N SER A 415 -64.70 22.38 -14.06
CA SER A 415 -65.55 21.27 -14.51
C SER A 415 -66.83 21.10 -13.69
N GLN A 416 -66.96 21.85 -12.57
CA GLN A 416 -68.15 21.88 -11.70
C GLN A 416 -69.00 23.14 -11.89
N LEU A 417 -68.55 24.08 -12.73
CA LEU A 417 -69.32 25.23 -13.22
C LEU A 417 -69.92 24.89 -14.59
#